data_AF-A0A6V7U894-F1
#
_entry.id   AF-A0A6V7U894-F1
#
_cell.length_a   1.000
_cell.length_b   1.000
_cell.length_c   1.000
_cell.angle_alpha   90.00
_cell.angle_beta   90.00
_cell.angle_gamma   90.00
#
_symmetry.space_group_name_H-M   'P 1'
#
loop_
_entity.id
_entity.type
_entity.pdbx_description
1 polymer ?
#
loop_
_entity_poly.entity_id
_entity_poly.type
_entity_poly.pdbx_seq_one_letter_code
_entity_poly.pdbx_strand_id
1 'polypeptide(L)'
;MQRFFIILHFMSDHFIYSSQFGFLNGATLNLLILKIVLLYFDSSQIYLLQKFLETFTEWDWKFPVKLEELTQKSQSWDGESEINFRKNQYLSKYINYSNKERIRLEKHTNPIMVVLTLGYPEQNCSYNVNYSTIKIILKEFENGNNMLINVKNTNGVYEELKHAWKMWLNGPRFVEKYKHFLFILCTDKFHTKEIENYCRFFESRIRLELIFTIEEDQKQIDYTHATSQENCLPKIFLEKYSGHYIQHWWVGIETNKFIKQLEFNKNDGNVLNKFVENINNKTPSVLLNKDRKIEVIYLEGNSDELNECFKN
;
A
#
# COMPACT_ATOMS: atom_id res chain seq x y z
N MET A 1 -12.72 -9.76 20.50
CA MET A 1 -12.42 -9.61 19.05
C MET A 1 -13.50 -8.89 18.25
N GLN A 2 -14.81 -9.12 18.48
CA GLN A 2 -15.89 -8.41 17.75
C GLN A 2 -15.93 -6.87 17.91
N ARG A 3 -15.23 -6.29 18.90
CA ARG A 3 -15.31 -4.85 19.22
C ARG A 3 -14.54 -3.91 18.27
N PHE A 4 -13.78 -4.43 17.29
CA PHE A 4 -12.87 -3.61 16.46
C PHE A 4 -13.04 -3.79 14.96
N PHE A 5 -14.13 -4.43 14.52
CA PHE A 5 -14.43 -4.58 13.10
C PHE A 5 -14.52 -3.23 12.37
N ILE A 6 -14.94 -2.16 13.06
CA ILE A 6 -15.03 -0.83 12.46
C ILE A 6 -13.67 -0.29 11.99
N ILE A 7 -12.59 -0.53 12.74
CA ILE A 7 -11.24 -0.08 12.36
C ILE A 7 -10.75 -0.92 11.17
N LEU A 8 -10.96 -2.23 11.20
CA LEU A 8 -10.58 -3.10 10.07
C LEU A 8 -11.35 -2.72 8.79
N HIS A 9 -12.64 -2.43 8.92
CA HIS A 9 -13.52 -2.02 7.83
C HIS A 9 -13.03 -0.71 7.21
N PHE A 10 -12.80 0.31 8.05
CA PHE A 10 -12.17 1.56 7.64
C PHE A 10 -10.84 1.32 6.90
N MET A 11 -9.94 0.52 7.45
CA MET A 11 -8.63 0.31 6.83
C MET A 11 -8.72 -0.39 5.47
N SER A 12 -9.65 -1.34 5.33
CA SER A 12 -9.84 -2.12 4.10
C SER A 12 -10.49 -1.26 3.02
N ASP A 13 -11.59 -0.59 3.33
CA ASP A 13 -12.35 0.22 2.37
C ASP A 13 -11.62 1.51 1.98
N HIS A 14 -10.64 1.95 2.78
CA HIS A 14 -9.74 3.04 2.43
C HIS A 14 -8.46 2.60 1.72
N PHE A 15 -8.32 1.29 1.44
CA PHE A 15 -7.19 0.66 0.75
C PHE A 15 -5.84 0.71 1.49
N ILE A 16 -5.87 0.90 2.82
CA ILE A 16 -4.66 0.97 3.67
C ILE A 16 -4.42 -0.33 4.47
N TYR A 17 -4.93 -1.46 3.96
CA TYR A 17 -4.77 -2.80 4.55
C TYR A 17 -4.25 -3.83 3.53
N SER A 18 -2.93 -3.92 3.38
CA SER A 18 -2.24 -4.92 2.56
C SER A 18 -0.73 -4.92 2.81
N SER A 19 -0.21 -5.94 3.50
CA SER A 19 1.24 -6.05 3.75
C SER A 19 2.07 -6.13 2.47
N GLN A 20 1.49 -6.72 1.42
CA GLN A 20 2.14 -6.96 0.14
C GLN A 20 2.54 -5.63 -0.54
N PHE A 21 1.63 -4.65 -0.51
CA PHE A 21 1.86 -3.30 -1.05
C PHE A 21 2.47 -2.33 -0.04
N GLY A 22 2.81 -2.78 1.17
CA GLY A 22 3.48 -1.97 2.18
C GLY A 22 2.53 -1.22 3.10
N PHE A 23 1.28 -1.63 3.19
CA PHE A 23 0.32 -1.09 4.15
C PHE A 23 0.26 -1.94 5.43
N LEU A 24 -0.64 -1.55 6.34
CA LEU A 24 -0.87 -2.27 7.60
C LEU A 24 -1.39 -3.69 7.31
N ASN A 25 -1.05 -4.60 8.22
CA ASN A 25 -1.51 -5.99 8.19
C ASN A 25 -2.21 -6.33 9.50
N GLY A 26 -2.79 -7.52 9.59
CA GLY A 26 -3.55 -7.93 10.77
C GLY A 26 -2.74 -7.89 12.07
N ALA A 27 -1.45 -8.27 12.03
CA ALA A 27 -0.58 -8.23 13.21
C ALA A 27 -0.33 -6.79 13.67
N THR A 28 0.07 -5.91 12.76
CA THR A 28 0.30 -4.49 13.03
C THR A 28 -0.97 -3.82 13.56
N LEU A 29 -2.11 -4.04 12.89
CA LEU A 29 -3.39 -3.47 13.29
C LEU A 29 -3.81 -3.92 14.69
N ASN A 30 -3.67 -5.21 14.99
CA ASN A 30 -4.02 -5.75 16.32
C ASN A 30 -3.15 -5.15 17.43
N LEU A 31 -1.84 -4.96 17.18
CA LEU A 31 -0.93 -4.38 18.16
C LEU A 31 -1.22 -2.89 18.40
N LEU A 32 -1.50 -2.13 17.33
CA LEU A 32 -1.92 -0.74 17.43
C LEU A 32 -3.23 -0.61 18.22
N ILE A 33 -4.23 -1.43 17.89
CA ILE A 33 -5.51 -1.47 18.62
C ILE A 33 -5.28 -1.85 20.09
N LEU A 34 -4.47 -2.87 20.36
CA LEU A 34 -4.19 -3.32 21.72
C LEU A 34 -3.52 -2.21 22.55
N LYS A 35 -2.62 -1.41 21.95
CA LYS A 35 -2.03 -0.25 22.63
C LYS A 35 -3.09 0.72 23.12
N ILE A 36 -4.07 1.04 22.26
CA ILE A 36 -5.16 1.95 22.58
C ILE A 36 -6.09 1.34 23.65
N VAL A 37 -6.41 0.06 23.54
CA VAL A 37 -7.26 -0.64 24.53
C VAL A 37 -6.61 -0.65 25.92
N LEU A 38 -5.29 -0.86 25.99
CA LEU A 38 -4.56 -0.82 27.26
C LEU A 38 -4.56 0.58 27.90
N LEU A 39 -4.51 1.64 27.09
CA LEU A 39 -4.53 3.02 27.58
C LEU A 39 -5.93 3.50 27.97
N TYR A 40 -6.97 3.03 27.27
CA TYR A 40 -8.36 3.46 27.43
C TYR A 40 -9.27 2.27 27.74
N PHE A 41 -8.90 1.51 28.77
CA PHE A 41 -9.63 0.30 29.18
C PHE A 41 -11.12 0.59 29.43
N ASP A 42 -11.98 -0.37 29.07
CA ASP A 42 -13.45 -0.32 29.22
C ASP A 42 -14.17 0.83 28.50
N SER A 43 -13.51 1.48 27.53
CA SER A 43 -14.13 2.53 26.72
C SER A 43 -15.05 1.99 25.62
N SER A 44 -15.97 2.83 25.14
CA SER A 44 -16.86 2.51 24.01
C SER A 44 -16.08 2.37 22.69
N GLN A 45 -16.63 1.64 21.71
CA GLN A 45 -15.96 1.41 20.42
C GLN A 45 -15.67 2.72 19.66
N ILE A 46 -16.61 3.67 19.69
CA ILE A 46 -16.45 4.97 19.04
C ILE A 46 -15.34 5.78 19.72
N TYR A 47 -15.26 5.74 21.05
CA TYR A 47 -14.18 6.41 21.78
C TYR A 47 -12.82 5.76 21.48
N LEU A 48 -12.75 4.43 21.40
CA LEU A 48 -11.52 3.72 21.03
C LEU A 48 -11.09 4.02 19.59
N LEU A 49 -12.02 4.10 18.63
CA LEU A 49 -11.74 4.52 17.25
C LEU A 49 -11.19 5.96 17.22
N GLN A 50 -11.83 6.87 17.96
CA GLN A 50 -11.35 8.24 18.08
C GLN A 50 -9.93 8.29 18.66
N LYS A 51 -9.68 7.59 19.76
CA LYS A 51 -8.35 7.55 20.37
C LYS A 51 -7.31 6.87 19.49
N PHE A 52 -7.70 5.87 18.72
CA PHE A 52 -6.82 5.26 17.73
C PHE A 52 -6.38 6.28 16.68
N LEU A 53 -7.32 7.00 16.06
CA LEU A 53 -7.02 7.97 15.02
C LEU A 53 -6.23 9.16 15.58
N GLU A 54 -6.65 9.75 16.72
CA GLU A 54 -5.93 10.85 17.38
C GLU A 54 -4.48 10.46 17.70
N THR A 55 -4.31 9.32 18.40
CA THR A 55 -2.99 8.89 18.88
C THR A 55 -2.04 8.61 17.73
N PHE A 56 -2.48 7.90 16.68
CA PHE A 56 -1.59 7.47 15.60
C PHE A 56 -1.42 8.50 14.48
N THR A 57 -2.31 9.50 14.38
CA THR A 57 -2.04 10.70 13.57
C THR A 57 -0.91 11.54 14.17
N GLU A 58 -0.90 11.73 15.49
CA GLU A 58 0.07 12.58 16.20
C GLU A 58 1.32 11.83 16.69
N TRP A 59 1.37 10.50 16.53
CA TRP A 59 2.47 9.68 17.01
C TRP A 59 3.81 10.09 16.38
N ASP A 60 4.82 10.34 17.21
CA ASP A 60 6.19 10.53 16.71
C ASP A 60 6.77 9.17 16.30
N TRP A 61 6.63 8.85 15.01
CA TRP A 61 7.06 7.57 14.41
C TRP A 61 8.57 7.32 14.44
N LYS A 62 9.38 8.25 14.98
CA LYS A 62 10.76 7.96 15.40
C LYS A 62 10.80 6.97 16.56
N PHE A 63 9.73 6.88 17.35
CA PHE A 63 9.62 5.96 18.48
C PHE A 63 8.74 4.76 18.10
N PRO A 64 9.20 3.53 18.36
CA PRO A 64 8.42 2.34 18.07
C PRO A 64 7.20 2.24 18.98
N VAL A 65 6.08 1.76 18.42
CA VAL A 65 4.93 1.36 19.24
C VAL A 65 5.26 0.04 19.93
N LYS A 66 5.39 0.10 21.27
CA LYS A 66 5.57 -1.07 22.14
C LYS A 66 4.44 -1.17 23.16
N LEU A 67 4.05 -2.41 23.48
CA LEU A 67 3.01 -2.70 24.47
C LEU A 67 3.58 -2.92 25.87
N GLU A 68 4.80 -3.43 25.96
CA GLU A 68 5.52 -3.70 27.21
C GLU A 68 7.01 -3.35 27.02
N GLU A 69 7.69 -3.00 28.11
CA GLU A 69 9.15 -2.92 28.11
C GLU A 69 9.75 -4.28 28.46
N LEU A 70 10.61 -4.81 27.58
CA LEU A 70 11.34 -6.02 27.90
C LEU A 70 12.40 -5.77 28.98
N THR A 71 12.52 -6.70 29.91
CA THR A 71 13.49 -6.63 31.03
C THR A 71 14.94 -6.80 30.59
N GLN A 72 15.21 -7.39 29.42
CA GLN A 72 16.57 -7.63 28.90
C GLN A 72 16.79 -6.94 27.55
N LYS A 73 17.86 -6.13 27.44
CA LYS A 73 18.24 -5.41 26.21
C LYS A 73 18.62 -6.33 25.04
N SER A 74 19.16 -7.52 25.31
CA SER A 74 19.45 -8.51 24.24
C SER A 74 18.20 -9.06 23.56
N GLN A 75 17.02 -8.82 24.15
CA GLN A 75 15.73 -9.26 23.64
C GLN A 75 14.98 -8.14 22.92
N SER A 76 15.47 -6.89 23.00
CA SER A 76 14.82 -5.74 22.37
C SER A 76 15.20 -5.62 20.90
N TRP A 77 14.25 -5.12 20.11
CA TRP A 77 14.48 -4.74 18.72
C TRP A 77 15.59 -3.70 18.61
N ASP A 78 16.51 -3.94 17.67
CA ASP A 78 17.59 -3.03 17.31
C ASP A 78 17.36 -2.49 15.89
N GLY A 79 17.15 -1.18 15.80
CA GLY A 79 16.93 -0.49 14.54
C GLY A 79 18.14 -0.54 13.61
N GLU A 80 19.37 -0.55 14.14
CA GLU A 80 20.57 -0.61 13.31
C GLU A 80 20.71 -2.00 12.65
N SER A 81 20.46 -3.07 13.40
CA SER A 81 20.36 -4.43 12.87
C SER A 81 19.28 -4.57 11.80
N GLU A 82 18.08 -4.01 11.99
CA GLU A 82 17.04 -4.03 10.95
C GLU A 82 17.49 -3.26 9.69
N ILE A 83 18.06 -2.07 9.85
CA ILE A 83 18.57 -1.28 8.72
C ILE A 83 19.64 -2.07 7.96
N ASN A 84 20.56 -2.73 8.66
CA ASN A 84 21.61 -3.55 8.04
C ASN A 84 21.02 -4.78 7.33
N PHE A 85 20.02 -5.44 7.92
CA PHE A 85 19.29 -6.52 7.26
C PHE A 85 18.60 -6.04 5.97
N ARG A 86 17.92 -4.90 6.02
CA ARG A 86 17.25 -4.28 4.86
C ARG A 86 18.25 -3.85 3.80
N LYS A 87 19.38 -3.27 4.19
CA LYS A 87 20.50 -2.98 3.30
C LYS A 87 20.95 -4.25 2.60
N ASN A 88 21.16 -5.35 3.32
CA ASN A 88 21.51 -6.62 2.70
C ASN A 88 20.38 -7.10 1.75
N GLN A 89 19.12 -7.05 2.16
CA GLN A 89 18.01 -7.50 1.32
C GLN A 89 17.87 -6.69 0.02
N TYR A 90 18.01 -5.38 0.09
CA TYR A 90 17.80 -4.47 -1.03
C TYR A 90 19.06 -4.21 -1.84
N LEU A 91 20.25 -4.19 -1.22
CA LEU A 91 21.52 -3.80 -1.84
C LEU A 91 22.45 -4.99 -2.13
N SER A 92 22.43 -6.08 -1.36
CA SER A 92 23.39 -7.20 -1.56
C SER A 92 23.22 -7.90 -2.92
N LYS A 93 22.03 -7.82 -3.52
CA LYS A 93 21.74 -8.34 -4.86
C LYS A 93 22.23 -7.43 -5.99
N TYR A 94 22.80 -6.27 -5.66
CA TYR A 94 22.99 -5.14 -6.57
C TYR A 94 24.40 -4.52 -6.47
N ILE A 95 25.43 -5.32 -6.14
CA ILE A 95 26.82 -4.87 -5.95
C ILE A 95 27.40 -4.13 -7.20
N ASN A 96 26.85 -4.39 -8.39
CA ASN A 96 27.29 -3.80 -9.66
C ASN A 96 26.47 -2.59 -10.16
N TYR A 97 25.59 -2.03 -9.33
CA TYR A 97 24.68 -0.96 -9.75
C TYR A 97 25.31 0.42 -9.65
N SER A 98 24.79 1.37 -10.44
CA SER A 98 25.29 2.75 -10.43
C SER A 98 25.10 3.41 -9.05
N ASN A 99 25.93 4.41 -8.72
CA ASN A 99 25.78 5.18 -7.46
C ASN A 99 24.35 5.72 -7.27
N LYS A 100 23.65 6.05 -8.36
CA LYS A 100 22.26 6.55 -8.35
C LYS A 100 21.27 5.48 -7.88
N GLU A 101 21.40 4.24 -8.35
CA GLU A 101 20.51 3.13 -7.99
C GLU A 101 20.78 2.62 -6.57
N ARG A 102 22.01 2.75 -6.09
CA ARG A 102 22.35 2.50 -4.68
C ARG A 102 21.67 3.52 -3.76
N ILE A 103 21.82 4.81 -4.04
CA ILE A 103 21.17 5.91 -3.28
C ILE A 103 19.64 5.75 -3.29
N ARG A 104 19.05 5.31 -4.41
CA ARG A 104 17.62 4.99 -4.51
C ARG A 104 17.18 4.00 -3.44
N LEU A 105 17.89 2.86 -3.33
CA LEU A 105 17.48 1.76 -2.45
C LEU A 105 17.76 2.07 -0.97
N GLU A 106 18.81 2.83 -0.68
CA GLU A 106 19.12 3.29 0.69
C GLU A 106 17.99 4.16 1.28
N LYS A 107 17.22 4.89 0.48
CA LYS A 107 16.03 5.60 0.98
C LYS A 107 14.97 4.67 1.56
N HIS A 108 14.84 3.45 1.04
CA HIS A 108 13.87 2.46 1.50
C HIS A 108 14.40 1.54 2.62
N THR A 109 15.68 1.67 3.01
CA THR A 109 16.27 0.85 4.08
C THR A 109 15.89 1.32 5.47
N ASN A 110 15.52 2.58 5.65
CA ASN A 110 15.14 3.10 6.95
C ASN A 110 13.68 2.71 7.28
N PRO A 111 13.41 2.10 8.45
CA PRO A 111 12.04 1.86 8.88
C PRO A 111 11.38 3.19 9.26
N ILE A 112 10.22 3.48 8.69
CA ILE A 112 9.51 4.77 8.88
C ILE A 112 8.32 4.62 9.84
N MET A 113 7.80 3.41 10.00
CA MET A 113 6.75 3.04 10.96
C MET A 113 7.16 1.73 11.62
N VAL A 114 7.33 1.74 12.95
CA VAL A 114 7.79 0.57 13.71
C VAL A 114 6.74 0.19 14.75
N VAL A 115 6.15 -0.98 14.57
CA VAL A 115 5.20 -1.59 15.52
C VAL A 115 5.76 -2.94 15.92
N LEU A 116 6.10 -3.11 17.20
CA LEU A 116 6.83 -4.30 17.65
C LEU A 116 5.90 -5.40 18.14
N THR A 117 6.24 -6.65 17.82
CA THR A 117 5.60 -7.85 18.36
C THR A 117 5.65 -7.88 19.89
N LEU A 118 4.71 -8.61 20.47
CA LEU A 118 4.75 -8.97 21.89
C LEU A 118 5.77 -10.09 22.12
N GLY A 119 6.61 -9.93 23.16
CA GLY A 119 7.54 -10.96 23.60
C GLY A 119 8.79 -11.12 22.74
N TYR A 120 9.61 -12.10 23.11
CA TYR A 120 10.90 -12.37 22.46
C TYR A 120 10.79 -13.38 21.29
N PRO A 121 11.48 -13.14 20.16
CA PRO A 121 12.19 -11.89 19.82
C PRO A 121 11.24 -10.77 19.37
N GLU A 122 11.54 -9.53 19.78
CA GLU A 122 10.84 -8.34 19.25
C GLU A 122 11.13 -8.20 17.75
N GLN A 123 10.07 -8.08 16.96
CA GLN A 123 10.15 -7.90 15.51
C GLN A 123 9.22 -6.78 15.06
N ASN A 124 9.65 -6.03 14.05
CA ASN A 124 8.84 -5.00 13.41
C ASN A 124 7.77 -5.64 12.51
N CYS A 125 6.49 -5.52 12.89
CA CYS A 125 5.36 -6.03 12.10
C CYS A 125 5.02 -5.17 10.89
N SER A 126 5.41 -3.88 10.90
CA SER A 126 5.18 -2.90 9.84
C SER A 126 6.41 -2.71 8.95
N TYR A 127 7.29 -3.72 8.86
CA TYR A 127 8.55 -3.64 8.10
C TYR A 127 8.36 -3.31 6.61
N ASN A 128 7.22 -3.62 5.99
CA ASN A 128 6.97 -3.30 4.58
C ASN A 128 6.50 -1.85 4.34
N VAL A 129 6.16 -1.10 5.39
CA VAL A 129 5.76 0.30 5.28
C VAL A 129 6.91 1.12 4.71
N ASN A 130 6.58 1.88 3.67
CA ASN A 130 7.48 2.72 2.89
C ASN A 130 7.01 4.19 2.88
N TYR A 131 7.77 5.02 2.19
CA TYR A 131 7.57 6.48 2.14
C TYR A 131 6.19 6.90 1.62
N SER A 132 5.67 6.26 0.58
CA SER A 132 4.33 6.58 0.08
C SER A 132 3.23 6.07 1.01
N THR A 133 3.36 4.82 1.43
CA THR A 133 2.31 4.16 2.23
C THR A 133 2.11 4.84 3.59
N ILE A 134 3.17 5.32 4.25
CA ILE A 134 3.02 6.04 5.52
C ILE A 134 2.30 7.38 5.32
N LYS A 135 2.59 8.13 4.25
CA LYS A 135 1.85 9.37 3.94
C LYS A 135 0.37 9.08 3.77
N ILE A 136 0.01 8.03 3.02
CA ILE A 136 -1.38 7.64 2.79
C ILE A 136 -2.04 7.22 4.10
N ILE A 137 -1.40 6.38 4.91
CA ILE A 137 -1.93 5.94 6.21
C ILE A 137 -2.23 7.15 7.10
N LEU A 138 -1.27 8.08 7.25
CA LEU A 138 -1.44 9.26 8.09
C LEU A 138 -2.52 10.21 7.56
N LYS A 139 -2.59 10.39 6.24
CA LYS A 139 -3.64 11.18 5.59
C LYS A 139 -5.04 10.59 5.85
N GLU A 140 -5.20 9.27 5.74
CA GLU A 140 -6.49 8.64 6.04
C GLU A 140 -6.83 8.68 7.54
N PHE A 141 -5.83 8.63 8.43
CA PHE A 141 -6.08 8.83 9.86
C PHE A 141 -6.54 10.25 10.16
N GLU A 142 -5.91 11.24 9.55
CA GLU A 142 -6.32 12.65 9.64
C GLU A 142 -7.74 12.86 9.08
N ASN A 143 -8.06 12.30 7.91
CA ASN A 143 -9.40 12.32 7.33
C ASN A 143 -10.44 11.71 8.30
N GLY A 144 -10.10 10.58 8.94
CA GLY A 144 -10.93 9.94 9.94
C GLY A 144 -11.15 10.82 11.18
N ASN A 145 -10.11 11.46 11.69
CA ASN A 145 -10.22 12.41 12.81
C ASN A 145 -11.15 13.58 12.46
N ASN A 146 -10.95 14.19 11.29
CA ASN A 146 -11.78 15.29 10.81
C ASN A 146 -13.25 14.88 10.68
N MET A 147 -13.52 13.67 10.19
CA MET A 147 -14.87 13.12 10.12
C MET A 147 -15.49 12.98 11.52
N LEU A 148 -14.76 12.43 12.50
CA LEU A 148 -15.25 12.28 13.87
C LEU A 148 -15.55 13.63 14.53
N ILE A 149 -14.69 14.64 14.31
CA ILE A 149 -14.90 16.00 14.81
C ILE A 149 -16.19 16.59 14.18
N ASN A 150 -16.36 16.45 12.87
CA ASN A 150 -17.54 16.95 12.17
C ASN A 150 -18.82 16.29 12.69
N VAL A 151 -18.82 14.97 12.87
CA VAL A 151 -19.96 14.21 13.41
C VAL A 151 -20.32 14.69 14.82
N LYS A 152 -19.34 14.94 15.69
CA LYS A 152 -19.60 15.43 17.05
C LYS A 152 -20.21 16.82 17.09
N ASN A 153 -19.81 17.69 16.16
CA ASN A 153 -20.29 19.06 16.08
C ASN A 153 -21.65 19.19 15.37
N THR A 154 -22.15 18.10 14.78
CA THR A 154 -23.42 18.10 14.03
C THR A 154 -24.59 17.81 14.98
N ASN A 155 -25.52 18.76 15.13
CA ASN A 155 -26.79 18.57 15.84
C ASN A 155 -27.84 17.82 15.00
N GLY A 156 -27.38 16.95 14.09
CA GLY A 156 -28.15 16.41 12.97
C GLY A 156 -29.16 15.35 13.40
N VAL A 157 -30.14 15.13 12.52
CA VAL A 157 -31.10 14.03 12.66
C VAL A 157 -30.36 12.69 12.49
N TYR A 158 -30.74 11.65 13.24
CA TYR A 158 -30.07 10.33 13.26
C TYR A 158 -29.70 9.78 11.87
N GLU A 159 -30.57 9.96 10.86
CA GLU A 159 -30.31 9.46 9.50
C GLU A 159 -29.16 10.19 8.79
N GLU A 160 -28.94 11.48 9.04
CA GLU A 160 -27.82 12.23 8.45
C GLU A 160 -26.49 11.75 9.01
N LEU A 161 -26.42 11.55 10.33
CA LEU A 161 -25.24 11.01 11.00
C LEU A 161 -24.94 9.60 10.48
N LYS A 162 -25.95 8.74 10.42
CA LYS A 162 -25.83 7.38 9.90
C LYS A 162 -25.35 7.35 8.45
N HIS A 163 -25.86 8.25 7.61
CA HIS A 163 -25.41 8.39 6.22
C HIS A 163 -23.94 8.82 6.14
N ALA A 164 -23.54 9.83 6.92
CA ALA A 164 -22.15 10.30 6.99
C ALA A 164 -21.19 9.19 7.45
N TRP A 165 -21.56 8.42 8.47
CA TRP A 165 -20.80 7.24 8.92
C TRP A 165 -20.65 6.20 7.83
N LYS A 166 -21.74 5.87 7.12
CA LYS A 166 -21.70 4.88 6.04
C LYS A 166 -20.82 5.36 4.89
N MET A 167 -20.94 6.62 4.48
CA MET A 167 -20.10 7.19 3.42
C MET A 167 -18.62 7.17 3.79
N TRP A 168 -18.29 7.60 5.01
CA TRP A 168 -16.89 7.60 5.45
C TRP A 168 -16.35 6.19 5.58
N LEU A 169 -17.07 5.26 6.23
CA LEU A 169 -16.59 3.89 6.42
C LEU A 169 -16.33 3.16 5.10
N ASN A 170 -17.18 3.38 4.09
CA ASN A 170 -17.04 2.76 2.78
C ASN A 170 -15.93 3.40 1.92
N GLY A 171 -15.53 4.63 2.24
CA GLY A 171 -14.55 5.39 1.45
C GLY A 171 -15.00 5.68 0.00
N PRO A 172 -14.24 6.49 -0.74
CA PRO A 172 -14.40 6.62 -2.18
C PRO A 172 -13.77 5.42 -2.91
N ARG A 173 -14.22 5.14 -4.14
CA ARG A 173 -13.60 4.07 -4.94
C ARG A 173 -12.15 4.39 -5.26
N PHE A 174 -11.33 3.37 -5.50
CA PHE A 174 -9.91 3.60 -5.76
C PHE A 174 -9.68 4.44 -7.02
N VAL A 175 -10.46 4.16 -8.08
CA VAL A 175 -10.43 4.91 -9.34
C VAL A 175 -10.89 6.37 -9.22
N GLU A 176 -11.56 6.73 -8.13
CA GLU A 176 -11.97 8.11 -7.83
C GLU A 176 -10.92 8.87 -7.00
N LYS A 177 -9.98 8.16 -6.36
CA LYS A 177 -8.97 8.76 -5.47
C LYS A 177 -7.87 9.53 -6.20
N TYR A 178 -7.59 9.19 -7.46
CA TYR A 178 -6.41 9.72 -8.19
C TYR A 178 -6.75 10.18 -9.60
N LYS A 179 -5.86 11.01 -10.17
CA LYS A 179 -5.94 11.46 -11.57
C LYS A 179 -5.03 10.67 -12.50
N HIS A 180 -4.08 9.94 -11.95
CA HIS A 180 -3.08 9.18 -12.71
C HIS A 180 -3.02 7.77 -12.15
N PHE A 181 -3.01 6.79 -13.05
CA PHE A 181 -2.98 5.38 -12.68
C PHE A 181 -1.96 4.61 -13.52
N LEU A 182 -1.35 3.61 -12.92
CA LEU A 182 -0.79 2.47 -13.64
C LEU A 182 -1.71 1.28 -13.44
N PHE A 183 -2.20 0.75 -14.54
CA PHE A 183 -2.98 -0.47 -14.59
C PHE A 183 -2.08 -1.62 -15.00
N ILE A 184 -2.04 -2.66 -14.18
CA ILE A 184 -1.11 -3.78 -14.35
C ILE A 184 -1.90 -5.05 -14.60
N LEU A 185 -1.54 -5.77 -15.66
CA LEU A 185 -2.20 -7.00 -16.09
C LEU A 185 -1.22 -8.17 -16.05
N CYS A 186 -1.67 -9.29 -15.49
CA CYS A 186 -1.06 -10.61 -15.60
C CYS A 186 -2.05 -11.54 -16.30
N THR A 187 -1.71 -12.03 -17.50
CA THR A 187 -2.62 -12.84 -18.32
C THR A 187 -1.99 -14.13 -18.80
N ASP A 188 -2.83 -15.16 -18.98
CA ASP A 188 -2.47 -16.46 -19.57
C ASP A 188 -3.69 -17.04 -20.29
N LYS A 189 -3.48 -17.90 -21.29
CA LYS A 189 -4.58 -18.53 -22.05
C LYS A 189 -5.48 -19.40 -21.19
N PHE A 190 -4.93 -20.03 -20.16
CA PHE A 190 -5.63 -20.98 -19.31
C PHE A 190 -5.50 -20.62 -17.83
N HIS A 191 -6.57 -20.80 -17.07
CA HIS A 191 -6.52 -20.71 -15.62
C HIS A 191 -5.91 -21.99 -15.04
N THR A 192 -4.68 -21.88 -14.56
CA THR A 192 -3.89 -22.98 -13.98
C THR A 192 -3.26 -22.54 -12.66
N LYS A 193 -2.80 -23.49 -11.84
CA LYS A 193 -2.14 -23.15 -10.57
C LYS A 193 -0.79 -22.46 -10.82
N GLU A 194 -0.14 -22.77 -11.93
CA GLU A 194 1.13 -22.19 -12.33
C GLU A 194 1.00 -20.70 -12.69
N ILE A 195 -0.09 -20.28 -13.35
CA ILE A 195 -0.34 -18.85 -13.60
C ILE A 195 -0.64 -18.10 -12.29
N GLU A 196 -1.42 -18.68 -11.38
CA GLU A 196 -1.63 -18.05 -10.07
C GLU A 196 -0.31 -17.83 -9.32
N ASN A 197 0.59 -18.82 -9.35
CA ASN A 197 1.91 -18.70 -8.73
C ASN A 197 2.77 -17.66 -9.44
N TYR A 198 2.68 -17.55 -10.77
CA TYR A 198 3.36 -16.52 -11.54
C TYR A 198 2.84 -15.11 -11.21
N CYS A 199 1.52 -14.92 -11.17
CA CYS A 199 0.90 -13.65 -10.81
C CYS A 199 1.19 -13.27 -9.34
N ARG A 200 1.22 -14.23 -8.40
CA ARG A 200 1.69 -14.00 -7.01
C ARG A 200 3.17 -13.64 -6.93
N PHE A 201 4.02 -14.29 -7.71
CA PHE A 201 5.43 -13.91 -7.81
C PHE A 201 5.56 -12.46 -8.31
N PHE A 202 4.81 -12.12 -9.35
CA PHE A 202 4.78 -10.77 -9.89
C PHE A 202 4.29 -9.73 -8.88
N GLU A 203 3.18 -10.01 -8.18
CA GLU A 203 2.64 -9.20 -7.09
C GLU A 203 3.67 -8.92 -6.00
N SER A 204 4.53 -9.92 -5.70
CA SER A 204 5.64 -9.79 -4.76
C SER A 204 6.69 -8.73 -5.17
N ARG A 205 6.75 -8.39 -6.46
CA ARG A 205 7.72 -7.46 -7.05
C ARG A 205 7.17 -6.07 -7.33
N ILE A 206 5.85 -5.88 -7.40
CA ILE A 206 5.23 -4.56 -7.68
C ILE A 206 5.81 -3.49 -6.74
N ARG A 207 5.81 -3.75 -5.43
CA ARG A 207 6.36 -2.79 -4.46
C ARG A 207 7.87 -2.57 -4.60
N LEU A 208 8.63 -3.67 -4.66
CA LEU A 208 10.10 -3.61 -4.59
C LEU A 208 10.75 -3.12 -5.89
N GLU A 209 10.09 -3.30 -7.04
CA GLU A 209 10.67 -3.03 -8.36
C GLU A 209 9.92 -1.94 -9.13
N LEU A 210 8.58 -1.87 -9.08
CA LEU A 210 7.83 -0.81 -9.77
C LEU A 210 7.78 0.45 -8.91
N ILE A 211 7.17 0.34 -7.72
CA ILE A 211 6.90 1.47 -6.82
C ILE A 211 8.19 2.19 -6.46
N PHE A 212 9.22 1.45 -6.03
CA PHE A 212 10.51 2.04 -5.68
C PHE A 212 11.22 2.71 -6.87
N THR A 213 10.93 2.30 -8.11
CA THR A 213 11.51 2.92 -9.31
C THR A 213 10.77 4.20 -9.70
N ILE A 214 9.45 4.23 -9.61
CA ILE A 214 8.64 5.41 -9.96
C ILE A 214 8.76 6.51 -8.90
N GLU A 215 8.90 6.15 -7.62
CA GLU A 215 9.13 7.10 -6.51
C GLU A 215 10.48 7.83 -6.60
N GLU A 216 11.37 7.46 -7.52
CA GLU A 216 12.60 8.20 -7.80
C GLU A 216 12.33 9.62 -8.32
N ASP A 217 11.26 9.81 -9.10
CA ASP A 217 10.95 11.11 -9.70
C ASP A 217 10.14 11.99 -8.74
N GLN A 218 10.75 12.30 -7.59
CA GLN A 218 10.17 13.16 -6.56
C GLN A 218 9.88 14.59 -7.06
N LYS A 219 10.34 14.97 -8.26
CA LYS A 219 9.93 16.25 -8.87
C LYS A 219 8.50 16.21 -9.38
N GLN A 220 8.06 15.04 -9.84
CA GLN A 220 6.73 14.84 -10.41
C GLN A 220 5.77 14.16 -9.44
N ILE A 221 6.25 13.11 -8.77
CA ILE A 221 5.43 12.19 -7.98
C ILE A 221 5.60 12.52 -6.49
N ASP A 222 4.48 12.70 -5.78
CA ASP A 222 4.47 12.89 -4.33
C ASP A 222 4.48 11.54 -3.59
N TYR A 223 3.53 10.67 -3.95
CA TYR A 223 3.41 9.31 -3.44
C TYR A 223 2.64 8.42 -4.42
N THR A 224 2.73 7.10 -4.22
CA THR A 224 2.02 6.10 -5.00
C THR A 224 1.24 5.14 -4.10
N HIS A 225 0.09 4.69 -4.57
CA HIS A 225 -0.83 3.83 -3.82
C HIS A 225 -1.12 2.59 -4.65
N ALA A 226 -0.63 1.41 -4.25
CA ALA A 226 -0.93 0.17 -4.96
C ALA A 226 -2.01 -0.65 -4.25
N THR A 227 -2.90 -1.27 -5.03
CA THR A 227 -3.97 -2.13 -4.52
C THR A 227 -4.30 -3.28 -5.48
N SER A 228 -4.73 -4.41 -4.90
CA SER A 228 -5.34 -5.55 -5.59
C SER A 228 -6.85 -5.64 -5.32
N GLN A 229 -7.42 -4.72 -4.53
CA GLN A 229 -8.81 -4.78 -4.07
C GLN A 229 -9.78 -4.04 -4.98
N GLU A 230 -9.29 -3.11 -5.80
CA GLU A 230 -10.11 -2.44 -6.81
C GLU A 230 -10.45 -3.44 -7.91
N ASN A 231 -11.74 -3.73 -8.06
CA ASN A 231 -12.26 -4.75 -8.96
C ASN A 231 -12.55 -4.21 -10.37
N CYS A 232 -12.39 -2.90 -10.63
CA CYS A 232 -12.61 -2.42 -11.98
C CYS A 232 -11.60 -3.02 -12.96
N LEU A 233 -12.13 -3.63 -14.01
CA LEU A 233 -11.42 -4.08 -15.20
C LEU A 233 -12.08 -3.43 -16.44
N PRO A 234 -11.42 -2.45 -17.09
CA PRO A 234 -11.97 -1.77 -18.26
C PRO A 234 -12.31 -2.73 -19.41
N LYS A 235 -13.42 -2.52 -20.13
CA LYS A 235 -13.89 -3.45 -21.17
C LYS A 235 -12.91 -3.66 -22.30
N ILE A 236 -12.16 -2.63 -22.67
CA ILE A 236 -11.12 -2.74 -23.70
C ILE A 236 -10.12 -3.87 -23.39
N PHE A 237 -9.80 -4.11 -22.11
CA PHE A 237 -8.91 -5.19 -21.70
C PHE A 237 -9.62 -6.54 -21.60
N LEU A 238 -10.91 -6.55 -21.23
CA LEU A 238 -11.75 -7.76 -21.30
C LEU A 238 -11.87 -8.27 -22.73
N GLU A 239 -12.09 -7.38 -23.69
CA GLU A 239 -12.20 -7.72 -25.11
C GLU A 239 -10.86 -8.17 -25.69
N LYS A 240 -9.78 -7.43 -25.40
CA LYS A 240 -8.42 -7.77 -25.83
C LYS A 240 -7.98 -9.16 -25.34
N TYR A 241 -8.36 -9.53 -24.12
CA TYR A 241 -8.00 -10.79 -23.47
C TYR A 241 -9.19 -11.74 -23.31
N SER A 242 -10.14 -11.69 -24.25
CA SER A 242 -11.30 -12.58 -24.23
C SER A 242 -10.86 -14.05 -24.17
N GLY A 243 -11.46 -14.81 -23.25
CA GLY A 243 -11.15 -16.21 -23.01
C GLY A 243 -9.83 -16.50 -22.28
N HIS A 244 -9.08 -15.47 -21.86
CA HIS A 244 -7.86 -15.64 -21.08
C HIS A 244 -8.15 -15.50 -19.58
N TYR A 245 -7.28 -16.10 -18.75
CA TYR A 245 -7.20 -15.75 -17.34
C TYR A 245 -6.57 -14.36 -17.20
N ILE A 246 -7.16 -13.52 -16.35
CA ILE A 246 -6.71 -12.14 -16.10
C ILE A 246 -6.67 -11.93 -14.60
N GLN A 247 -5.50 -11.52 -14.10
CA GLN A 247 -5.35 -10.91 -12.78
C GLN A 247 -4.80 -9.50 -12.97
N HIS A 248 -5.31 -8.54 -12.20
CA HIS A 248 -4.92 -7.14 -12.34
C HIS A 248 -4.67 -6.44 -11.02
N TRP A 249 -3.92 -5.34 -11.10
CA TRP A 249 -3.63 -4.45 -9.98
C TRP A 249 -3.69 -3.00 -10.43
N TRP A 250 -4.00 -2.14 -9.48
CA TRP A 250 -4.04 -0.70 -9.68
C TRP A 250 -2.94 -0.02 -8.87
N VAL A 251 -2.27 0.96 -9.47
CA VAL A 251 -1.38 1.88 -8.76
C VAL A 251 -1.83 3.30 -9.04
N GLY A 252 -2.43 3.95 -8.06
CA GLY A 252 -2.75 5.37 -8.09
C GLY A 252 -1.51 6.22 -7.84
N ILE A 253 -1.39 7.35 -8.52
CA ILE A 253 -0.24 8.26 -8.42
C ILE A 253 -0.73 9.65 -8.05
N GLU A 254 -0.19 10.18 -6.96
CA GLU A 254 -0.32 11.59 -6.57
C GLU A 254 0.88 12.39 -7.06
N THR A 255 0.65 13.59 -7.56
CA THR A 255 1.70 14.44 -8.15
C THR A 255 1.93 15.72 -7.33
N ASN A 256 3.19 16.17 -7.25
CA ASN A 256 3.59 17.36 -6.48
C ASN A 256 3.14 18.69 -7.13
N LYS A 257 2.71 18.66 -8.39
CA LYS A 257 2.24 19.81 -9.18
C LYS A 257 1.06 19.37 -10.03
N PHE A 258 0.31 20.32 -10.58
CA PHE A 258 -0.67 20.04 -11.63
C PHE A 258 0.05 19.60 -12.92
N ILE A 259 0.43 18.33 -12.96
CA ILE A 259 0.99 17.65 -14.12
C ILE A 259 -0.20 17.09 -14.90
N LYS A 260 -0.31 17.46 -16.18
CA LYS A 260 -1.39 16.94 -17.05
C LYS A 260 -1.15 15.49 -17.46
N GLN A 261 0.09 15.14 -17.73
CA GLN A 261 0.48 13.80 -18.16
C GLN A 261 1.83 13.43 -17.56
N LEU A 262 1.94 12.22 -17.01
CA LEU A 262 3.21 11.71 -16.48
C LEU A 262 4.05 11.10 -17.60
N GLU A 263 5.30 11.56 -17.70
CA GLU A 263 6.27 10.99 -18.62
C GLU A 263 7.08 9.89 -17.93
N PHE A 264 6.81 8.63 -18.29
CA PHE A 264 7.59 7.47 -17.84
C PHE A 264 8.81 7.18 -18.73
N ASN A 265 9.09 8.04 -19.72
CA ASN A 265 10.25 7.93 -20.58
C ASN A 265 11.42 8.72 -19.95
N LYS A 266 12.42 8.02 -19.41
CA LYS A 266 13.70 8.63 -19.05
C LYS A 266 14.67 8.47 -20.24
N ASN A 267 15.80 9.21 -20.23
CA ASN A 267 16.83 9.23 -21.29
C ASN A 267 17.32 7.85 -21.79
N ASP A 268 17.03 6.76 -21.08
CA ASP A 268 17.40 5.39 -21.44
C ASP A 268 16.20 4.49 -21.86
N GLY A 269 15.00 5.04 -22.10
CA GLY A 269 13.79 4.31 -22.50
C GLY A 269 12.61 4.38 -21.50
N ASN A 270 11.50 3.70 -21.82
CA ASN A 270 10.30 3.65 -20.98
C ASN A 270 10.55 2.82 -19.71
N VAL A 271 10.47 3.46 -18.53
CA VAL A 271 10.70 2.87 -17.21
C VAL A 271 9.80 1.65 -16.97
N LEU A 272 8.56 1.68 -17.47
CA LEU A 272 7.60 0.60 -17.29
C LEU A 272 8.02 -0.65 -18.07
N ASN A 273 8.54 -0.49 -19.29
CA ASN A 273 9.02 -1.61 -20.10
C ASN A 273 10.26 -2.27 -19.48
N LYS A 274 11.20 -1.45 -18.99
CA LYS A 274 12.38 -1.95 -18.26
C LYS A 274 12.01 -2.74 -17.01
N PHE A 275 10.97 -2.29 -16.30
CA PHE A 275 10.45 -3.03 -15.15
C PHE A 275 9.93 -4.41 -15.56
N VAL A 276 9.14 -4.50 -16.63
CA VAL A 276 8.63 -5.79 -17.14
C VAL A 276 9.78 -6.71 -17.57
N GLU A 277 10.76 -6.19 -18.30
CA GLU A 277 11.96 -6.94 -18.70
C GLU A 277 12.76 -7.45 -17.50
N ASN A 278 13.00 -6.59 -16.50
CA ASN A 278 13.75 -6.94 -15.30
C ASN A 278 13.06 -8.04 -14.49
N ILE A 279 11.74 -7.99 -14.38
CA ILE A 279 10.97 -9.03 -13.71
C ILE A 279 11.05 -10.34 -14.49
N ASN A 280 10.86 -10.30 -15.81
CA ASN A 280 10.94 -11.50 -16.64
C ASN A 280 12.29 -12.20 -16.50
N ASN A 281 13.39 -11.44 -16.39
CA ASN A 281 14.73 -11.98 -16.15
C ASN A 281 14.89 -12.61 -14.75
N LYS A 282 14.13 -12.16 -13.75
CA LYS A 282 14.15 -12.69 -12.38
C LYS A 282 13.13 -13.79 -12.14
N THR A 283 12.19 -13.99 -13.06
CA THR A 283 11.18 -15.03 -12.97
C THR A 283 11.85 -16.40 -12.93
N PRO A 284 11.55 -17.24 -11.92
CA PRO A 284 12.04 -18.61 -11.87
C PRO A 284 11.70 -19.37 -13.15
N SER A 285 12.64 -20.17 -13.67
CA SER A 285 12.46 -20.90 -14.93
C SER A 285 11.20 -21.78 -14.96
N VAL A 286 10.82 -22.35 -13.81
CA VAL A 286 9.61 -23.16 -13.61
C VAL A 286 8.32 -22.36 -13.88
N LEU A 287 8.36 -21.03 -13.73
CA LEU A 287 7.23 -20.13 -13.95
C LEU A 287 7.28 -19.43 -15.32
N LEU A 288 8.26 -19.71 -16.17
CA LEU A 288 8.30 -19.14 -17.52
C LEU A 288 7.38 -19.93 -18.47
N ASN A 289 6.53 -19.21 -19.19
CA ASN A 289 5.71 -19.77 -20.27
C ASN A 289 5.52 -18.69 -21.35
N LYS A 290 5.54 -19.10 -22.63
CA LYS A 290 5.39 -18.19 -23.79
C LYS A 290 3.99 -17.55 -23.87
N ASP A 291 2.99 -18.21 -23.31
CA ASP A 291 1.61 -17.71 -23.32
C ASP A 291 1.33 -16.69 -22.21
N ARG A 292 2.23 -16.55 -21.23
CA ARG A 292 2.10 -15.60 -20.13
C ARG A 292 2.52 -14.21 -20.56
N LYS A 293 1.71 -13.22 -20.23
CA LYS A 293 2.00 -11.81 -20.52
C LYS A 293 1.82 -10.96 -19.29
N ILE A 294 2.72 -10.00 -19.13
CA ILE A 294 2.59 -8.91 -18.17
C ILE A 294 2.56 -7.62 -18.97
N GLU A 295 1.57 -6.78 -18.70
CA GLU A 295 1.48 -5.43 -19.27
C GLU A 295 1.32 -4.41 -18.15
N VAL A 296 2.00 -3.28 -18.26
CA VAL A 296 1.85 -2.13 -17.38
C VAL A 296 1.46 -0.95 -18.25
N ILE A 297 0.30 -0.37 -17.97
CA ILE A 297 -0.34 0.63 -18.83
C ILE A 297 -0.61 1.87 -17.98
N TYR A 298 -0.26 3.04 -18.51
CA TYR A 298 -0.63 4.31 -17.88
C TYR A 298 -2.03 4.73 -18.33
N LEU A 299 -2.87 5.12 -17.37
CA LEU A 299 -4.23 5.62 -17.59
C LEU A 299 -4.41 6.96 -16.86
N GLU A 300 -5.16 7.87 -17.49
CA GLU A 300 -5.58 9.13 -16.89
C GLU A 300 -6.99 9.00 -16.31
N GLY A 301 -7.24 9.55 -15.12
CA GLY A 301 -8.49 9.36 -14.37
C GLY A 301 -9.76 9.77 -15.12
N ASN A 302 -9.64 10.68 -16.09
CA ASN A 302 -10.75 11.16 -16.92
C ASN A 302 -10.81 10.47 -18.29
N SER A 303 -9.99 9.45 -18.53
CA SER A 303 -9.94 8.77 -19.82
C SER A 303 -11.21 7.95 -20.05
N ASP A 304 -11.59 7.77 -21.31
CA ASP A 304 -12.80 7.02 -21.66
C ASP A 304 -12.75 5.56 -21.17
N GLU A 305 -11.55 4.99 -21.05
CA GLU A 305 -11.34 3.65 -20.48
C GLU A 305 -11.73 3.57 -19.00
N LEU A 306 -11.52 4.66 -18.24
CA LEU A 306 -11.90 4.74 -16.82
C LEU A 306 -13.34 5.25 -16.63
N ASN A 307 -13.89 6.00 -17.58
CA ASN A 307 -15.30 6.45 -17.57
C ASN A 307 -16.29 5.28 -17.43
N GLU A 308 -15.93 4.09 -17.91
CA GLU A 308 -16.72 2.87 -17.72
C GLU A 308 -16.63 2.30 -16.30
N CYS A 309 -15.51 2.48 -15.61
CA CYS A 309 -15.34 2.04 -14.23
C CYS A 309 -16.30 2.74 -13.28
N PHE A 310 -16.65 4.01 -13.52
CA PHE A 310 -17.55 4.79 -12.65
C PHE A 310 -19.03 4.42 -12.79
N LYS A 311 -19.42 3.63 -13.81
CA LYS A 311 -20.84 3.31 -14.10
C LYS A 311 -21.35 2.03 -13.42
N ASN A 312 -20.46 1.27 -12.78
CA ASN A 312 -20.77 0.02 -12.08
C ASN A 312 -20.52 0.14 -10.58
#